data_AF-A0A2H1FE80-F1
#
_entry.id   AF-A0A2H1FE80-F1
#
_cell.length_a   1.000
_cell.length_b   1.000
_cell.length_c   1.000
_cell.angle_alpha   90.00
_cell.angle_beta   90.00
_cell.angle_gamma   90.00
#
_symmetry.space_group_name_H-M   'P 1'
#
loop_
_entity.id
_entity.type
_entity.pdbx_description
1 polymer ?
#
loop_
_entity_poly.entity_id
_entity_poly.type
_entity_poly.pdbx_seq_one_letter_code
_entity_poly.pdbx_strand_id
1 'polypeptide(L)'
;MSISKEKIEFKMLDHQRVGEDHVTFKLEDGTIVKVKVDLDRVGIAANYKNPDGTPHYAVNASLKLSIIPNERKFFVEPDAVKNKSSSPPGQMFS
;
A
#
# COMPACT_ATOMS: atom_id res chain seq x y z
N MET A 1 -11.34 18.76 -45.46
CA MET A 1 -9.96 18.23 -45.36
C MET A 1 -9.74 17.76 -43.94
N SER A 2 -9.54 16.46 -43.74
CA SER A 2 -9.29 15.89 -42.42
C SER A 2 -7.88 16.28 -42.00
N ILE A 3 -7.75 17.14 -41.00
CA ILE A 3 -6.45 17.52 -40.43
C ILE A 3 -5.90 16.24 -39.80
N SER A 4 -4.92 15.63 -40.46
CA SER A 4 -4.12 14.55 -39.89
C SER A 4 -3.49 15.09 -38.60
N LYS A 5 -4.04 14.75 -37.43
CA LYS A 5 -3.39 15.10 -36.16
C LYS A 5 -2.00 14.49 -36.20
N GLU A 6 -0.97 15.33 -36.27
CA GLU A 6 0.41 14.88 -36.17
C GLU A 6 0.55 14.09 -34.87
N LYS A 7 1.05 12.85 -34.99
CA LYS A 7 1.24 11.99 -33.82
C LYS A 7 2.43 12.51 -33.03
N ILE A 8 2.27 12.64 -31.73
CA ILE A 8 3.37 12.93 -30.82
C ILE A 8 4.16 11.64 -30.62
N GLU A 9 5.45 11.69 -30.89
CA GLU A 9 6.37 10.58 -30.72
C GLU A 9 7.08 10.70 -29.38
N PHE A 10 7.14 9.59 -28.63
CA PHE A 10 7.79 9.55 -27.32
C PHE A 10 8.99 8.61 -27.34
N LYS A 11 10.15 9.13 -26.93
CA LYS A 11 11.32 8.34 -26.61
C LYS A 11 11.18 7.81 -25.18
N MET A 12 11.22 6.48 -25.02
CA MET A 12 11.25 5.85 -23.69
C MET A 12 12.50 6.27 -22.92
N LEU A 13 12.32 6.50 -21.62
CA LEU A 13 13.42 6.76 -20.68
C LEU A 13 13.52 5.60 -19.70
N ASP A 14 14.76 5.19 -19.44
CA ASP A 14 15.07 4.35 -18.29
C ASP A 14 14.93 5.16 -17.01
N HIS A 15 14.56 4.49 -15.94
CA HIS A 15 14.43 5.10 -14.63
C HIS A 15 14.99 4.18 -13.56
N GLN A 16 15.48 4.80 -12.48
CA GLN A 16 15.91 4.11 -11.27
C GLN A 16 15.11 4.67 -10.11
N ARG A 17 14.75 3.81 -9.16
CA ARG A 17 14.12 4.23 -7.90
C ARG A 17 15.18 4.95 -7.04
N VAL A 18 14.80 6.09 -6.48
CA VAL A 18 15.63 6.88 -5.57
C VAL A 18 14.87 7.04 -4.25
N GLY A 19 15.46 6.59 -3.14
CA GLY A 19 14.86 6.67 -1.81
C GLY A 19 13.88 5.54 -1.49
N GLU A 20 13.06 5.76 -0.45
CA GLU A 20 11.99 4.84 -0.06
C GLU A 20 10.78 4.99 -1.00
N ASP A 21 10.24 3.86 -1.43
CA ASP A 21 9.24 3.78 -2.50
C ASP A 21 7.80 3.66 -1.98
N HIS A 22 7.62 3.66 -0.67
CA HIS A 22 6.31 3.51 -0.05
C HIS A 22 6.13 4.47 1.12
N VAL A 23 4.88 4.86 1.32
CA VAL A 23 4.43 5.59 2.50
C VAL A 23 3.65 4.62 3.38
N THR A 24 3.94 4.61 4.67
CA THR A 24 3.26 3.76 5.64
C THR A 24 2.30 4.59 6.49
N PHE A 25 1.03 4.19 6.52
CA PHE A 25 -0.02 4.78 7.35
C PHE A 25 -0.42 3.79 8.45
N LYS A 26 -0.63 4.31 9.65
CA LYS A 26 -1.27 3.56 10.74
C LYS A 26 -2.66 4.15 10.94
N LEU A 27 -3.69 3.32 10.76
CA LEU A 27 -5.10 3.71 10.92
C LEU A 27 -5.49 3.73 12.41
N GLU A 28 -6.65 4.31 12.71
CA GLU A 28 -7.17 4.46 14.08
C GLU A 28 -7.39 3.11 14.78
N ASP A 29 -7.78 2.07 14.03
CA ASP A 29 -7.93 0.69 14.52
C ASP A 29 -6.58 -0.04 14.70
N GLY A 30 -5.47 0.62 14.37
CA GLY A 30 -4.11 0.12 14.41
C GLY A 30 -3.66 -0.64 13.16
N THR A 31 -4.52 -0.83 12.15
CA THR A 31 -4.18 -1.43 10.86
C THR A 31 -3.08 -0.62 10.18
N ILE A 32 -2.11 -1.30 9.58
CA ILE A 32 -1.03 -0.66 8.81
C ILE A 32 -1.36 -0.78 7.32
N VAL A 33 -1.37 0.36 6.62
CA VAL A 33 -1.51 0.43 5.17
C VAL A 33 -0.21 0.95 4.59
N LYS A 34 0.44 0.17 3.74
CA LYS A 34 1.60 0.61 2.96
C LYS A 34 1.16 0.92 1.53
N VAL A 35 1.48 2.13 1.10
CA VAL A 35 1.14 2.64 -0.24
C VAL A 35 2.43 2.83 -1.01
N LYS A 36 2.63 2.02 -2.05
CA LYS A 36 3.80 2.11 -2.93
C LYS A 36 3.38 2.61 -4.30
N VAL A 37 4.12 3.60 -4.82
CA VAL A 37 3.96 4.10 -6.19
C VAL A 37 5.12 3.56 -7.01
N ASP A 38 4.81 2.81 -8.07
CA ASP A 38 5.78 2.31 -9.04
C ASP A 38 5.65 3.09 -10.35
N LEU A 39 6.79 3.44 -10.95
CA LEU A 39 6.84 4.02 -12.29
C LEU A 39 6.95 2.88 -13.31
N ASP A 40 5.93 2.69 -14.14
CA ASP A 40 5.89 1.58 -15.09
C ASP A 40 6.57 1.95 -16.40
N ARG A 41 6.25 3.15 -16.91
CA ARG A 41 6.83 3.68 -18.16
C ARG A 41 6.91 5.19 -18.09
N VAL A 42 8.04 5.72 -18.53
CA VAL A 42 8.20 7.15 -18.78
C VAL A 42 8.76 7.35 -20.19
N GLY A 43 8.26 8.39 -20.87
CA GLY A 43 8.81 8.83 -22.14
C GLY A 43 8.80 10.35 -22.25
N ILE A 44 9.73 10.88 -23.02
CA ILE A 44 9.82 12.30 -23.36
C ILE A 44 9.43 12.47 -24.83
N ALA A 45 8.60 13.47 -25.13
CA ALA A 45 8.20 13.77 -26.49
C ALA A 45 9.43 14.24 -27.31
N ALA A 46 9.64 13.64 -28.48
CA ALA A 46 10.75 13.96 -29.37
C ALA A 46 10.43 15.13 -30.31
N ASN A 47 9.16 15.25 -30.72
CA ASN A 47 8.68 16.21 -31.71
C ASN A 47 7.63 17.20 -31.16
N TYR A 48 7.43 17.23 -29.85
CA TYR A 48 6.48 18.12 -29.18
C TYR A 48 7.07 18.68 -27.89
N LYS A 49 6.79 19.96 -27.62
CA LYS A 49 7.08 20.63 -26.37
C LYS A 49 5.82 21.24 -25.82
N ASN A 50 5.80 21.45 -24.51
CA ASN A 50 4.73 22.21 -23.89
C ASN A 50 4.70 23.65 -24.44
N PRO A 51 3.57 24.37 -24.33
CA PRO A 51 3.46 25.76 -24.78
C PRO A 51 4.48 26.72 -24.15
N ASP A 52 4.96 26.41 -22.95
CA ASP A 52 6.00 27.16 -22.23
C ASP A 52 7.43 26.80 -22.68
N GLY A 53 7.58 25.92 -23.67
CA GLY A 53 8.86 25.45 -24.20
C GLY A 53 9.53 24.32 -23.39
N THR A 54 8.91 23.86 -22.30
CA THR A 54 9.44 22.76 -21.50
C THR A 54 9.22 21.40 -22.18
N PRO A 55 10.03 20.37 -21.84
CA PRO A 55 9.83 19.03 -22.37
C PRO A 55 8.49 18.44 -21.92
N HIS A 56 7.81 17.75 -22.83
CA HIS A 56 6.56 17.07 -22.53
C HIS A 56 6.82 15.60 -22.18
N TYR A 57 6.42 15.16 -20.99
CA TYR A 57 6.60 13.79 -20.52
C TYR A 57 5.27 13.01 -20.53
N ALA A 58 5.32 11.77 -21.00
CA ALA A 58 4.28 10.78 -20.79
C ALA A 58 4.71 9.84 -19.66
N VAL A 59 3.89 9.77 -18.62
CA VAL A 59 4.18 9.00 -17.39
C VAL A 59 3.04 8.00 -17.18
N ASN A 60 3.40 6.74 -16.93
CA ASN A 60 2.49 5.70 -16.48
C ASN A 60 3.02 5.15 -15.15
N ALA A 61 2.15 5.14 -14.15
CA ALA A 61 2.49 4.70 -12.80
C ALA A 61 1.40 3.76 -12.27
N SER A 62 1.82 2.82 -11.43
CA SER A 62 0.95 1.86 -10.76
C SER A 62 0.99 2.06 -9.24
N LEU A 63 -0.12 1.71 -8.59
CA LEU A 63 -0.27 1.74 -7.14
C LEU A 63 -0.25 0.30 -6.61
N LYS A 64 0.59 0.03 -5.61
CA LYS A 64 0.59 -1.22 -4.85
C LYS A 64 0.21 -0.94 -3.40
N LEU A 65 -0.83 -1.62 -2.95
CA LEU A 65 -1.35 -1.51 -1.60
C LEU A 65 -1.04 -2.81 -0.82
N SER A 66 -0.49 -2.66 0.38
CA SER A 66 -0.37 -3.75 1.34
C SER A 66 -1.10 -3.37 2.62
N ILE A 67 -2.06 -4.20 3.03
CA ILE A 67 -2.90 -3.98 4.20
C ILE A 67 -2.54 -5.05 5.24
N ILE A 68 -2.11 -4.60 6.41
CA ILE A 68 -1.74 -5.47 7.54
C ILE A 68 -2.72 -5.15 8.67
N PRO A 69 -3.79 -5.95 8.82
CA PRO A 69 -4.81 -5.71 9.84
C PRO A 69 -4.25 -5.88 11.24
N ASN A 70 -4.74 -5.07 12.19
CA ASN A 70 -4.37 -5.15 13.61
C ASN A 70 -5.27 -6.13 14.40
N GLU A 71 -5.61 -7.27 13.80
CA GLU A 71 -6.41 -8.28 14.50
C GLU A 71 -5.55 -9.07 15.48
N ARG A 72 -5.61 -8.68 16.75
CA ARG A 72 -5.11 -9.47 17.89
C ARG A 72 -6.26 -10.24 18.54
N LYS A 73 -6.84 -11.21 17.82
CA LYS A 73 -7.83 -12.13 18.38
C LYS A 73 -7.18 -13.49 18.59
N PHE A 74 -7.27 -14.01 19.81
CA PHE A 74 -6.99 -15.41 20.09
C PHE A 74 -8.28 -16.02 20.65
N PHE A 75 -8.54 -17.26 20.29
CA PHE A 75 -9.70 -18.00 20.76
C PHE A 75 -9.25 -18.97 21.84
N VAL A 76 -9.99 -19.01 22.94
CA VAL A 76 -9.87 -20.04 23.98
C VAL A 76 -11.20 -20.78 24.05
N GLU A 77 -11.15 -22.08 24.33
CA GLU A 77 -12.36 -22.86 24.55
C GLU A 77 -13.12 -22.30 25.79
N PRO A 78 -14.46 -22.22 25.76
CA PRO A 78 -15.25 -21.69 26.88
C PRO A 78 -14.95 -22.39 28.22
N ASP A 79 -14.62 -23.67 28.16
CA ASP A 79 -14.29 -24.52 29.31
C ASP A 79 -12.93 -24.16 29.93
N ALA A 80 -12.02 -23.55 29.16
CA ALA A 80 -10.75 -23.03 29.68
C ALA A 80 -10.91 -21.73 30.48
N VAL A 81 -12.04 -21.03 30.33
CA VAL A 81 -12.36 -19.77 31.04
C VAL A 81 -13.09 -20.06 32.36
N LYS A 82 -13.89 -21.13 32.40
CA LYS A 82 -14.58 -21.58 33.62
C LYS A 82 -13.76 -22.65 34.33
N ASN A 83 -12.74 -22.29 35.09
CA ASN A 83 -12.35 -23.00 36.33
C ASN A 83 -11.22 -22.28 37.06
N LYS A 84 -11.59 -21.53 38.11
CA LYS A 84 -10.86 -21.47 39.40
C LYS A 84 -11.70 -20.72 40.44
N SER A 85 -12.74 -21.39 40.92
CA SER A 85 -13.21 -21.22 42.31
C SER A 85 -13.59 -22.60 42.85
N SER A 86 -12.63 -23.52 42.84
CA SER A 86 -12.71 -24.67 43.74
C SER A 86 -12.45 -24.14 45.14
N SER A 87 -13.53 -23.97 45.92
CA SER A 87 -13.50 -23.67 47.34
C SER A 87 -12.45 -24.56 48.05
N PRO A 88 -11.73 -24.07 49.07
CA PRO A 88 -10.81 -24.91 49.82
C PRO A 88 -11.59 -26.07 50.44
N PRO A 89 -11.12 -27.33 50.36
CA PRO A 89 -11.76 -28.43 51.04
C PRO A 89 -11.76 -28.14 52.54
N GLY A 90 -12.95 -27.96 53.12
CA GLY A 90 -13.11 -27.92 54.56
C GLY A 90 -12.58 -29.21 55.15
N GLN A 91 -11.44 -29.13 55.83
CA GLN A 91 -10.94 -30.21 56.67
C GLN A 91 -11.93 -30.41 57.82
N MET A 92 -12.83 -31.37 57.66
CA MET A 92 -13.49 -32.03 58.77
C MET A 92 -12.46 -32.96 59.44
N PHE A 93 -12.07 -32.63 60.66
CA PHE A 93 -11.55 -33.62 61.61
C PHE A 93 -12.34 -33.48 62.92
N SER A 94 -12.73 -34.66 63.41
CA SER A 94 -13.61 -34.96 64.55
C SER A 94 -13.10 -34.46 65.89
#